data_AF-A0A345QRL6-F1
#
_entry.id   AF-A0A345QRL6-F1
#
_cell.length_a   1.000
_cell.length_b   1.000
_cell.length_c   1.000
_cell.angle_alpha   90.00
_cell.angle_beta   90.00
_cell.angle_gamma   90.00
#
_symmetry.space_group_name_H-M   'P 1'
#
loop_
_entity.id
_entity.type
_entity.pdbx_description
1 polymer ?
#
loop_
_entity_poly.entity_id
_entity_poly.type
_entity_poly.pdbx_seq_one_letter_code
_entity_poly.pdbx_strand_id
1 'polypeptide(L)'
;MKYNFLTVTAVASSLISGVVGAATIDVSPGEILVLTVKTETDGLSSVARTGTLDNRSELVSKDQFNNEGTLINSGKLTNFYSTMTNSGTLTNNRALNNFGALSSTGVLNNEGTLDNYGKLNNDGTLTNTGKLNHWSSELTNNDQLTNDGTLENHDRLFNFGTLTNTGTLTNYEALLNSGTLTNTGTLKSTVSMSSSGALNNDGTLSSTGSLTNNGSLNNKGTLSSKGMLNNNSKLSNAGTLNQNGTLSNAGTLSNNGKLSIIGTLTNTDTLNNSGTLNHNGTLSNVGTLNNDSNMYLDGTVKNNGIFNNNGSLTVAKVTNYGTLTNTGKLDISNELTNNGKLINAGTLINSDLLTNNSKGTLTNTGTLTSYQNLWNRGALNNSGTLNNYGSLSNDGTLTNDGTLNNRRFDLFNNGKLTNNSRMNVLAGSVVSGRGFIEQNAGSLIVDGEIQQRVSIKGGSLGGSGSIIGDLNLSNALIGPGNSAGILTIGGSLTSTDVSTLAFELFGTEVGTEYDQLNILGNVELAAFTIFDINFGGSFTAADGDIFDLLVGDSFGFKDLDSFVFDYSEALGVNWSSSIVSLDNNRQSVRLTAAEQIVAPVPVPAAFPMLALGLGAFGFFGRRKKNRAVS
;
A
#
# COMPACT_ATOMS: atom_id res chain seq x y z
N MET A 1 7.95 -42.79 67.05
CA MET A 1 7.68 -43.89 66.10
C MET A 1 9.01 -44.52 65.73
N LYS A 2 9.13 -45.85 65.88
CA LYS A 2 10.34 -46.57 65.49
C LYS A 2 10.41 -46.59 63.97
N TYR A 3 11.38 -45.89 63.39
CA TYR A 3 11.72 -46.06 61.98
C TYR A 3 12.44 -47.40 61.85
N ASN A 4 11.84 -48.36 61.13
CA ASN A 4 12.58 -49.54 60.68
C ASN A 4 13.46 -49.07 59.53
N PHE A 5 14.71 -48.73 59.84
CA PHE A 5 15.72 -48.62 58.81
C PHE A 5 15.94 -50.03 58.25
N LEU A 6 15.44 -50.31 57.06
CA LEU A 6 15.96 -51.41 56.27
C LEU A 6 17.31 -50.94 55.69
N THR A 7 18.30 -50.77 56.57
CA THR A 7 19.68 -50.71 56.13
C THR A 7 19.97 -52.11 55.63
N VAL A 8 20.00 -52.31 54.32
CA VAL A 8 20.60 -53.52 53.74
C VAL A 8 22.11 -53.38 53.95
N THR A 9 22.56 -53.50 55.20
CA THR A 9 23.94 -53.82 55.52
C THR A 9 24.01 -55.34 55.41
N ALA A 10 24.20 -55.86 54.20
CA ALA A 10 24.36 -57.29 54.02
C ALA A 10 25.68 -57.74 54.69
N VAL A 11 25.58 -58.21 55.95
CA VAL A 11 26.54 -59.14 56.53
C VAL A 11 26.01 -60.55 56.25
N ALA A 12 26.03 -60.93 54.97
CA ALA A 12 25.92 -62.31 54.54
C ALA A 12 26.49 -62.38 53.13
N SER A 13 27.61 -63.09 53.02
CA SER A 13 28.13 -63.60 51.77
C SER A 13 27.01 -64.21 50.91
N SER A 14 26.96 -63.80 49.64
CA SER A 14 26.06 -64.20 48.53
C SER A 14 24.73 -63.42 48.41
N LEU A 15 24.59 -62.70 47.29
CA LEU A 15 23.49 -61.83 46.82
C LEU A 15 23.38 -60.51 47.61
N ILE A 16 24.07 -59.42 47.27
CA ILE A 16 23.77 -58.50 46.16
C ILE A 16 25.10 -57.96 45.58
N SER A 17 25.73 -58.79 44.76
CA SER A 17 26.66 -58.35 43.71
C SER A 17 26.17 -59.06 42.45
N GLY A 18 25.59 -58.30 41.53
CA GLY A 18 25.07 -58.82 40.26
C GLY A 18 23.60 -59.26 40.29
N VAL A 19 22.78 -58.56 39.50
CA VAL A 19 21.50 -59.03 38.93
C VAL A 19 20.34 -59.24 39.92
N VAL A 20 19.50 -58.22 40.09
CA VAL A 20 18.09 -58.44 40.47
C VAL A 20 17.37 -58.95 39.22
N GLY A 21 17.33 -60.28 39.05
CA GLY A 21 16.61 -60.94 37.96
C GLY A 21 15.15 -61.15 38.32
N ALA A 22 14.23 -60.63 37.49
CA ALA A 22 12.80 -60.99 37.42
C ALA A 22 11.97 -61.00 38.73
N ALA A 23 12.27 -60.14 39.71
CA ALA A 23 11.47 -59.99 40.92
C ALA A 23 10.87 -58.58 41.05
N THR A 24 9.62 -58.48 41.54
CA THR A 24 9.00 -57.21 41.93
C THR A 24 9.46 -56.84 43.34
N ILE A 25 10.06 -55.66 43.51
CA ILE A 25 10.40 -55.09 44.83
C ILE A 25 9.35 -54.04 45.17
N ASP A 26 8.73 -54.16 46.34
CA ASP A 26 7.69 -53.26 46.84
C ASP A 26 8.18 -52.59 48.14
N VAL A 27 8.35 -51.26 48.12
CA VAL A 27 8.72 -50.47 49.31
C VAL A 27 7.42 -49.98 49.96
N SER A 28 7.00 -50.67 51.02
CA SER A 28 5.68 -50.45 51.62
C SER A 28 5.64 -49.19 52.51
N PRO A 29 4.43 -48.64 52.78
CA PRO A 29 4.29 -47.46 53.63
C PRO A 29 5.00 -47.60 54.99
N GLY A 30 5.89 -46.66 55.30
CA GLY A 30 6.67 -46.66 56.54
C GLY A 30 8.06 -47.31 56.42
N GLU A 31 8.40 -47.89 55.27
CA GLU A 31 9.75 -48.39 54.97
C GLU A 31 10.59 -47.30 54.28
N ILE A 32 11.90 -47.33 54.52
CA ILE A 32 12.88 -46.52 53.78
C ILE A 32 13.88 -47.50 53.16
N LEU A 33 13.95 -47.53 51.84
CA LEU A 33 14.96 -48.29 51.12
C LEU A 33 16.14 -47.35 50.81
N VAL A 34 17.27 -47.58 51.48
CA VAL A 34 18.52 -46.85 51.21
C VAL A 34 19.43 -47.75 50.38
N LEU A 35 19.70 -47.33 49.15
CA LEU A 35 20.70 -47.98 48.30
C LEU A 35 22.07 -47.38 48.65
N THR A 36 22.94 -48.20 49.27
CA THR A 36 24.34 -47.84 49.57
C THR A 36 25.21 -48.97 49.06
N VAL A 37 26.16 -48.69 48.15
CA VAL A 37 27.12 -49.71 47.69
C VAL A 37 28.47 -49.45 48.32
N LYS A 38 29.01 -50.46 49.04
CA LYS A 38 30.44 -50.51 49.34
C LYS A 38 31.15 -50.99 48.07
N THR A 39 31.84 -50.09 47.39
CA THR A 39 32.67 -50.43 46.23
C THR A 39 33.92 -51.18 46.69
N GLU A 40 34.04 -52.45 46.34
CA GLU A 40 35.31 -53.00 45.89
C GLU A 40 35.06 -53.58 44.50
N THR A 41 35.74 -52.99 43.51
CA THR A 41 35.84 -53.34 42.08
C THR A 41 34.60 -53.15 41.17
N ASP A 42 34.66 -52.12 40.32
CA ASP A 42 34.14 -51.99 38.94
C ASP A 42 32.77 -52.61 38.56
N GLY A 43 31.78 -52.57 39.44
CA GLY A 43 30.41 -53.05 39.17
C GLY A 43 29.35 -51.97 39.29
N LEU A 44 28.78 -51.55 38.16
CA LEU A 44 27.60 -50.68 38.07
C LEU A 44 26.46 -51.16 38.99
N SER A 45 26.07 -50.33 39.96
CA SER A 45 24.91 -50.57 40.83
C SER A 45 23.61 -50.26 40.07
N SER A 46 22.97 -51.31 39.54
CA SER A 46 21.68 -51.21 38.84
C SER A 46 20.51 -51.48 39.80
N VAL A 47 19.48 -50.64 39.75
CA VAL A 47 18.33 -50.66 40.66
C VAL A 47 17.18 -51.51 40.09
N ALA A 48 17.07 -51.60 38.77
CA ALA A 48 16.18 -52.55 38.09
C ALA A 48 16.75 -52.88 36.70
N ARG A 49 17.22 -54.11 36.45
CA ARG A 49 17.74 -54.50 35.12
C ARG A 49 16.68 -55.08 34.19
N THR A 50 15.72 -55.83 34.73
CA THR A 50 14.65 -56.51 33.98
C THR A 50 13.31 -56.61 34.73
N GLY A 51 13.20 -56.07 35.95
CA GLY A 51 12.03 -56.20 36.84
C GLY A 51 11.29 -54.89 37.11
N THR A 52 10.24 -54.96 37.94
CA THR A 52 9.49 -53.77 38.42
C THR A 52 9.87 -53.41 39.85
N LEU A 53 10.22 -52.17 40.11
CA LEU A 53 10.36 -51.60 41.46
C LEU A 53 9.20 -50.63 41.71
N ASP A 54 8.39 -50.89 42.72
CA ASP A 54 7.31 -50.00 43.17
C ASP A 54 7.70 -49.34 44.50
N ASN A 55 8.08 -48.07 44.45
CA ASN A 55 8.37 -47.28 45.64
C ASN A 55 7.09 -46.58 46.13
N ARG A 56 6.49 -47.06 47.22
CA ARG A 56 5.29 -46.44 47.84
C ARG A 56 5.62 -45.64 49.11
N SER A 57 6.89 -45.50 49.48
CA SER A 57 7.34 -44.79 50.69
C SER A 57 8.55 -43.88 50.40
N GLU A 58 9.79 -44.23 50.78
CA GLU A 58 10.99 -43.43 50.50
C GLU A 58 12.12 -44.31 49.93
N LEU A 59 12.68 -43.88 48.80
CA LEU A 59 13.83 -44.47 48.12
C LEU A 59 14.95 -43.44 48.07
N VAL A 60 16.11 -43.78 48.63
CA VAL A 60 17.27 -42.88 48.66
C VAL A 60 18.46 -43.55 47.96
N SER A 61 19.00 -42.88 46.95
CA SER A 61 20.27 -43.23 46.31
C SER A 61 21.36 -42.24 46.69
N LYS A 62 22.53 -42.78 47.08
CA LYS A 62 23.74 -41.99 47.35
C LYS A 62 24.86 -42.24 46.32
N ASP A 63 24.70 -43.28 45.49
CA ASP A 63 25.64 -43.73 44.45
C ASP A 63 24.93 -43.84 43.08
N GLN A 64 25.62 -44.28 42.02
CA GLN A 64 25.05 -44.40 40.67
C GLN A 64 23.72 -45.16 40.69
N PHE A 65 22.69 -44.55 40.10
CA PHE A 65 21.35 -45.11 40.02
C PHE A 65 21.09 -45.50 38.58
N ASN A 66 20.94 -46.78 38.26
CA ASN A 66 20.61 -47.24 36.90
C ASN A 66 19.29 -48.02 36.85
N ASN A 67 18.31 -47.48 36.12
CA ASN A 67 17.04 -48.15 35.79
C ASN A 67 17.03 -48.61 34.33
N GLU A 68 17.10 -49.92 34.12
CA GLU A 68 16.94 -50.59 32.81
C GLU A 68 15.57 -51.32 32.70
N GLY A 69 14.82 -51.42 33.82
CA GLY A 69 13.51 -52.08 33.94
C GLY A 69 12.35 -51.09 34.12
N THR A 70 11.36 -51.43 34.95
CA THR A 70 10.24 -50.52 35.28
C THR A 70 10.38 -50.02 36.72
N LEU A 71 10.36 -48.69 36.94
CA LEU A 71 10.28 -48.08 38.25
C LEU A 71 9.02 -47.22 38.35
N ILE A 72 8.17 -47.54 39.32
CA ILE A 72 7.01 -46.75 39.71
C ILE A 72 7.33 -46.06 41.04
N ASN A 73 7.38 -44.73 41.07
CA ASN A 73 7.62 -43.94 42.26
C ASN A 73 6.32 -43.26 42.73
N SER A 74 5.57 -43.96 43.59
CA SER A 74 4.38 -43.45 44.29
C SER A 74 4.71 -42.77 45.63
N GLY A 75 5.97 -42.87 46.08
CA GLY A 75 6.52 -42.27 47.29
C GLY A 75 7.45 -41.08 47.00
N LYS A 76 8.56 -41.00 47.72
CA LYS A 76 9.64 -40.02 47.53
C LYS A 76 10.90 -40.73 47.06
N LEU A 77 11.48 -40.29 45.95
CA LEU A 77 12.78 -40.72 45.46
C LEU A 77 13.78 -39.57 45.62
N THR A 78 14.89 -39.79 46.29
CA THR A 78 15.98 -38.80 46.39
C THR A 78 17.29 -39.39 45.90
N ASN A 79 17.93 -38.76 44.93
CA ASN A 79 19.26 -39.09 44.46
C ASN A 79 20.23 -37.96 44.82
N PHE A 80 21.19 -38.21 45.71
CA PHE A 80 21.91 -37.13 46.40
C PHE A 80 23.06 -36.50 45.62
N TYR A 81 23.83 -37.20 44.77
CA TYR A 81 24.93 -36.57 43.99
C TYR A 81 25.38 -37.35 42.75
N SER A 82 24.91 -38.57 42.54
CA SER A 82 25.39 -39.46 41.49
C SER A 82 24.58 -39.30 40.19
N THR A 83 25.07 -39.90 39.10
CA THR A 83 24.28 -40.01 37.88
C THR A 83 23.11 -40.99 38.06
N MET A 84 21.91 -40.52 37.74
CA MET A 84 20.72 -41.33 37.53
C MET A 84 20.58 -41.63 36.04
N THR A 85 20.70 -42.89 35.63
CA THR A 85 20.45 -43.35 34.27
C THR A 85 19.11 -44.09 34.20
N ASN A 86 18.33 -43.82 33.16
CA ASN A 86 17.07 -44.47 32.86
C ASN A 86 17.07 -44.96 31.41
N SER A 87 17.37 -46.23 31.19
CA SER A 87 17.18 -46.91 29.89
C SER A 87 15.88 -47.70 29.82
N GLY A 88 15.19 -47.90 30.96
CA GLY A 88 13.88 -48.53 31.07
C GLY A 88 12.72 -47.52 31.13
N THR A 89 11.68 -47.83 31.90
CA THR A 89 10.54 -46.95 32.18
C THR A 89 10.60 -46.45 33.63
N LEU A 90 10.58 -45.15 33.84
CA LEU A 90 10.49 -44.49 35.15
C LEU A 90 9.21 -43.65 35.19
N THR A 91 8.27 -44.00 36.06
CA THR A 91 7.04 -43.24 36.31
C THR A 91 7.09 -42.61 37.70
N ASN A 92 7.15 -41.29 37.77
CA ASN A 92 7.11 -40.53 39.02
C ASN A 92 5.71 -39.98 39.28
N ASN A 93 4.98 -40.60 40.21
CA ASN A 93 3.61 -40.20 40.59
C ASN A 93 3.58 -39.16 41.71
N ARG A 94 4.70 -38.95 42.43
CA ARG A 94 4.71 -38.08 43.61
C ARG A 94 5.93 -37.17 43.69
N ALA A 95 7.08 -37.60 44.22
CA ALA A 95 8.23 -36.72 44.40
C ALA A 95 9.54 -37.39 44.00
N LEU A 96 10.30 -36.76 43.10
CA LEU A 96 11.65 -37.16 42.70
C LEU A 96 12.57 -35.96 42.84
N ASN A 97 13.56 -36.05 43.74
CA ASN A 97 14.58 -35.05 43.93
C ASN A 97 15.91 -35.61 43.44
N ASN A 98 16.39 -35.11 42.31
CA ASN A 98 17.67 -35.50 41.74
C ASN A 98 18.70 -34.38 41.87
N PHE A 99 19.71 -34.60 42.70
CA PHE A 99 20.79 -33.64 42.92
C PHE A 99 22.04 -33.89 42.06
N GLY A 100 22.08 -35.02 41.32
CA GLY A 100 23.14 -35.33 40.33
C GLY A 100 22.66 -35.17 38.88
N ALA A 101 23.36 -35.76 37.91
CA ALA A 101 22.90 -35.76 36.51
C ALA A 101 21.79 -36.81 36.28
N LEU A 102 20.79 -36.51 35.46
CA LEU A 102 19.74 -37.44 35.04
C LEU A 102 19.85 -37.66 33.53
N SER A 103 20.07 -38.90 33.11
CA SER A 103 20.18 -39.30 31.70
C SER A 103 19.13 -40.34 31.38
N SER A 104 18.16 -40.01 30.54
CA SER A 104 17.09 -40.91 30.14
C SER A 104 17.22 -41.27 28.66
N THR A 105 17.55 -42.51 28.34
CA THR A 105 17.45 -43.08 27.00
C THR A 105 16.14 -43.86 26.80
N GLY A 106 15.44 -44.18 27.90
CA GLY A 106 14.14 -44.85 27.91
C GLY A 106 12.97 -43.88 28.08
N VAL A 107 11.94 -44.32 28.80
CA VAL A 107 10.71 -43.55 29.07
C VAL A 107 10.75 -42.97 30.48
N LEU A 108 10.54 -41.66 30.61
CA LEU A 108 10.40 -40.93 31.87
C LEU A 108 9.06 -40.20 31.91
N ASN A 109 8.12 -40.73 32.69
CA ASN A 109 6.81 -40.12 32.92
C ASN A 109 6.83 -39.39 34.27
N ASN A 110 6.63 -38.09 34.28
CA ASN A 110 6.49 -37.28 35.48
C ASN A 110 5.03 -36.81 35.65
N GLU A 111 4.30 -37.48 36.54
CA GLU A 111 2.94 -37.09 36.94
C GLU A 111 2.93 -36.29 38.25
N GLY A 112 3.98 -36.44 39.08
CA GLY A 112 4.21 -35.70 40.31
C GLY A 112 5.16 -34.51 40.15
N THR A 113 5.95 -34.24 41.19
CA THR A 113 7.03 -33.24 41.18
C THR A 113 8.37 -33.91 40.92
N LEU A 114 9.10 -33.42 39.92
CA LEU A 114 10.49 -33.75 39.62
C LEU A 114 11.35 -32.50 39.81
N ASP A 115 12.12 -32.46 40.89
CA ASP A 115 13.13 -31.44 41.15
C ASP A 115 14.50 -31.96 40.73
N ASN A 116 15.06 -31.38 39.68
CA ASN A 116 16.35 -31.78 39.13
C ASN A 116 17.39 -30.64 39.23
N TYR A 117 18.45 -30.86 40.00
CA TYR A 117 19.51 -29.88 40.27
C TYR A 117 20.81 -30.16 39.50
N GLY A 118 20.92 -31.25 38.73
CA GLY A 118 22.05 -31.45 37.82
C GLY A 118 21.61 -31.51 36.37
N LYS A 119 22.54 -31.76 35.43
CA LYS A 119 22.24 -31.88 33.99
C LYS A 119 21.12 -32.89 33.73
N LEU A 120 20.14 -32.55 32.89
CA LEU A 120 19.09 -33.47 32.44
C LEU A 120 19.23 -33.71 30.94
N ASN A 121 19.56 -34.95 30.56
CA ASN A 121 19.59 -35.41 29.18
C ASN A 121 18.41 -36.33 28.92
N ASN A 122 17.58 -35.97 27.95
CA ASN A 122 16.56 -36.83 27.39
C ASN A 122 16.97 -37.27 25.97
N ASP A 123 17.43 -38.51 25.87
CA ASP A 123 17.73 -39.23 24.62
C ASP A 123 16.60 -40.21 24.24
N GLY A 124 15.50 -40.22 24.99
CA GLY A 124 14.31 -41.05 24.76
C GLY A 124 13.01 -40.25 24.85
N THR A 125 12.03 -40.76 25.60
CA THR A 125 10.74 -40.08 25.78
C THR A 125 10.60 -39.54 27.20
N LEU A 126 10.43 -38.24 27.35
CA LEU A 126 10.07 -37.57 28.61
C LEU A 126 8.69 -36.97 28.47
N THR A 127 7.76 -37.40 29.33
CA THR A 127 6.40 -36.83 29.41
C THR A 127 6.18 -36.23 30.79
N ASN A 128 5.93 -34.93 30.84
CA ASN A 128 5.60 -34.20 32.06
C ASN A 128 4.13 -33.80 32.08
N THR A 129 3.31 -34.48 32.88
CA THR A 129 1.92 -34.09 33.18
C THR A 129 1.82 -33.40 34.56
N GLY A 130 2.85 -33.54 35.41
CA GLY A 130 2.96 -32.88 36.71
C GLY A 130 3.80 -31.60 36.68
N LYS A 131 4.70 -31.45 37.66
CA LYS A 131 5.65 -30.32 37.77
C LYS A 131 7.08 -30.80 37.62
N LEU A 132 7.81 -30.25 36.65
CA LEU A 132 9.25 -30.46 36.48
C LEU A 132 9.97 -29.15 36.74
N ASN A 133 10.82 -29.11 37.76
CA ASN A 133 11.74 -28.00 38.00
C ASN A 133 13.16 -28.45 37.67
N HIS A 134 13.81 -27.74 36.77
CA HIS A 134 15.23 -27.91 36.49
C HIS A 134 15.99 -26.68 36.96
N TRP A 135 16.83 -26.85 37.97
CA TRP A 135 17.42 -25.75 38.71
C TRP A 135 18.79 -25.30 38.20
N SER A 136 19.59 -26.19 37.62
CA SER A 136 20.96 -25.88 37.21
C SER A 136 21.55 -26.87 36.23
N SER A 137 22.60 -26.43 35.51
CA SER A 137 23.19 -27.11 34.34
C SER A 137 22.21 -27.16 33.18
N GLU A 138 22.58 -27.72 32.03
CA GLU A 138 21.70 -27.72 30.86
C GLU A 138 20.61 -28.80 30.92
N LEU A 139 19.43 -28.45 30.40
CA LEU A 139 18.38 -29.39 29.99
C LEU A 139 18.54 -29.66 28.50
N THR A 140 18.80 -30.90 28.12
CA THR A 140 18.97 -31.32 26.72
C THR A 140 17.88 -32.31 26.34
N ASN A 141 17.12 -31.98 25.31
CA ASN A 141 16.20 -32.90 24.64
C ASN A 141 16.76 -33.29 23.27
N ASN A 142 17.26 -34.51 23.16
CA ASN A 142 17.76 -35.09 21.91
C ASN A 142 16.67 -35.87 21.16
N ASP A 143 15.59 -36.30 21.83
CA ASP A 143 14.46 -36.99 21.20
C ASP A 143 13.10 -36.37 21.60
N GLN A 144 12.21 -37.03 22.34
CA GLN A 144 10.84 -36.54 22.60
C GLN A 144 10.68 -35.98 24.01
N LEU A 145 10.32 -34.69 24.13
CA LEU A 145 9.90 -34.06 25.38
C LEU A 145 8.48 -33.50 25.21
N THR A 146 7.52 -34.03 25.97
CA THR A 146 6.14 -33.53 26.03
C THR A 146 5.87 -32.90 27.39
N ASN A 147 5.42 -31.66 27.41
CA ASN A 147 5.00 -30.95 28.61
C ASN A 147 3.51 -30.61 28.53
N ASP A 148 2.70 -31.35 29.27
CA ASP A 148 1.27 -31.10 29.48
C ASP A 148 1.00 -30.44 30.85
N GLY A 149 1.95 -30.54 31.77
CA GLY A 149 1.94 -29.90 33.08
C GLY A 149 2.72 -28.58 33.14
N THR A 150 3.53 -28.42 34.18
CA THR A 150 4.41 -27.25 34.38
C THR A 150 5.87 -27.65 34.27
N LEU A 151 6.64 -26.97 33.41
CA LEU A 151 8.09 -27.10 33.28
C LEU A 151 8.74 -25.74 33.58
N GLU A 152 9.49 -25.66 34.67
CA GLU A 152 10.30 -24.50 35.05
C GLU A 152 11.78 -24.83 34.85
N ASN A 153 12.42 -24.19 33.87
CA ASN A 153 13.81 -24.43 33.49
C ASN A 153 14.67 -23.21 33.83
N HIS A 154 15.52 -23.32 34.86
CA HIS A 154 16.33 -22.22 35.39
C HIS A 154 17.70 -22.05 34.72
N ASP A 155 17.99 -22.81 33.67
CA ASP A 155 19.26 -22.77 32.93
C ASP A 155 18.97 -22.90 31.42
N ARG A 156 19.96 -23.25 30.60
CA ARG A 156 19.84 -23.40 29.15
C ARG A 156 19.04 -24.65 28.81
N LEU A 157 18.13 -24.50 27.85
CA LEU A 157 17.37 -25.59 27.24
C LEU A 157 17.85 -25.78 25.80
N PHE A 158 18.37 -26.96 25.49
CA PHE A 158 18.69 -27.38 24.13
C PHE A 158 17.64 -28.38 23.64
N ASN A 159 16.95 -28.06 22.54
CA ASN A 159 16.07 -28.97 21.85
C ASN A 159 16.65 -29.35 20.49
N PHE A 160 17.22 -30.55 20.40
CA PHE A 160 17.66 -31.16 19.15
C PHE A 160 16.59 -32.08 18.56
N GLY A 161 15.71 -32.63 19.39
CA GLY A 161 14.58 -33.47 18.98
C GLY A 161 13.25 -32.72 18.85
N THR A 162 12.17 -33.30 19.37
CA THR A 162 10.83 -32.72 19.39
C THR A 162 10.44 -32.31 20.81
N LEU A 163 10.08 -31.05 20.98
CA LEU A 163 9.51 -30.49 22.20
C LEU A 163 8.07 -30.05 21.94
N THR A 164 7.11 -30.71 22.60
CA THR A 164 5.69 -30.36 22.54
C THR A 164 5.26 -29.78 23.88
N ASN A 165 4.78 -28.54 23.88
CA ASN A 165 4.24 -27.87 25.07
C ASN A 165 2.74 -27.61 24.91
N THR A 166 1.91 -28.36 25.64
CA THR A 166 0.48 -28.09 25.78
C THR A 166 0.14 -27.44 27.12
N GLY A 167 1.02 -27.58 28.12
CA GLY A 167 0.93 -26.94 29.43
C GLY A 167 1.67 -25.60 29.52
N THR A 168 2.39 -25.39 30.63
CA THR A 168 3.20 -24.18 30.87
C THR A 168 4.69 -24.52 30.88
N LEU A 169 5.47 -23.86 30.02
CA LEU A 169 6.93 -23.91 30.00
C LEU A 169 7.50 -22.52 30.26
N THR A 170 8.27 -22.36 31.33
CA THR A 170 9.05 -21.14 31.59
C THR A 170 10.53 -21.47 31.55
N ASN A 171 11.25 -20.88 30.61
CA ASN A 171 12.70 -20.97 30.49
C ASN A 171 13.33 -19.64 30.95
N TYR A 172 14.10 -19.69 32.04
CA TYR A 172 14.68 -18.49 32.63
C TYR A 172 15.96 -18.02 31.91
N GLU A 173 16.65 -18.90 31.18
CA GLU A 173 17.86 -18.55 30.42
C GLU A 173 17.63 -18.66 28.90
N ALA A 174 18.62 -19.16 28.15
CA ALA A 174 18.54 -19.34 26.70
C ALA A 174 17.81 -20.65 26.34
N LEU A 175 16.86 -20.56 25.40
CA LEU A 175 16.23 -21.70 24.75
C LEU A 175 16.78 -21.80 23.33
N LEU A 176 17.43 -22.92 22.99
CA LEU A 176 18.01 -23.18 21.69
C LEU A 176 17.29 -24.36 21.02
N ASN A 177 16.52 -24.06 19.98
CA ASN A 177 15.78 -25.04 19.20
C ASN A 177 16.48 -25.32 17.86
N SER A 178 17.07 -26.50 17.74
CA SER A 178 17.60 -27.04 16.48
C SER A 178 16.67 -28.09 15.85
N GLY A 179 15.74 -28.65 16.63
CA GLY A 179 14.73 -29.60 16.16
C GLY A 179 13.36 -28.97 15.92
N THR A 180 12.30 -29.61 16.42
CA THR A 180 10.92 -29.11 16.33
C THR A 180 10.41 -28.69 17.71
N LEU A 181 9.91 -27.48 17.81
CA LEU A 181 9.23 -26.95 19.00
C LEU A 181 7.78 -26.60 18.64
N THR A 182 6.82 -27.29 19.25
CA THR A 182 5.39 -27.03 19.07
C THR A 182 4.81 -26.54 20.38
N ASN A 183 4.22 -25.34 20.38
CA ASN A 183 3.57 -24.74 21.54
C ASN A 183 2.07 -24.55 21.27
N THR A 184 1.22 -25.31 21.96
CA THR A 184 -0.23 -25.10 22.03
C THR A 184 -0.66 -24.53 23.38
N GLY A 185 0.22 -24.59 24.40
CA GLY A 185 0.02 -24.00 25.72
C GLY A 185 0.69 -22.62 25.88
N THR A 186 1.32 -22.40 27.02
CA THR A 186 2.09 -21.17 27.32
C THR A 186 3.58 -21.46 27.36
N LEU A 187 4.35 -20.73 26.55
CA LEU A 187 5.81 -20.76 26.56
C LEU A 187 6.36 -19.36 26.82
N LYS A 188 7.20 -19.23 27.84
CA LYS A 188 7.89 -18.00 28.21
C LYS A 188 9.40 -18.21 28.22
N SER A 189 10.14 -17.38 27.50
CA SER A 189 11.61 -17.27 27.62
C SER A 189 11.99 -15.88 28.15
N THR A 190 12.82 -15.81 29.19
CA THR A 190 13.16 -14.51 29.79
C THR A 190 14.43 -13.86 29.24
N VAL A 191 15.42 -14.64 28.79
CA VAL A 191 16.71 -14.11 28.31
C VAL A 191 16.82 -14.17 26.80
N SER A 192 16.74 -15.37 26.21
CA SER A 192 16.77 -15.48 24.76
C SER A 192 16.14 -16.76 24.26
N MET A 193 15.66 -16.72 23.02
CA MET A 193 15.22 -17.88 22.28
C MET A 193 15.81 -17.83 20.87
N SER A 194 16.48 -18.91 20.48
CA SER A 194 17.06 -19.05 19.14
C SER A 194 16.52 -20.33 18.52
N SER A 195 15.97 -20.22 17.31
CA SER A 195 15.48 -21.37 16.55
C SER A 195 16.17 -21.47 15.20
N SER A 196 17.03 -22.47 15.02
CA SER A 196 17.50 -22.92 13.70
C SER A 196 16.60 -23.99 13.10
N GLY A 197 15.80 -24.66 13.93
CA GLY A 197 14.78 -25.63 13.51
C GLY A 197 13.39 -25.01 13.30
N ALA A 198 12.35 -25.85 13.43
CA ALA A 198 10.96 -25.43 13.30
C ALA A 198 10.37 -25.01 14.65
N LEU A 199 9.72 -23.84 14.68
CA LEU A 199 8.99 -23.30 15.83
C LEU A 199 7.53 -23.04 15.41
N ASN A 200 6.60 -23.84 15.92
CA ASN A 200 5.17 -23.71 15.68
C ASN A 200 4.47 -23.23 16.95
N ASN A 201 3.85 -22.06 16.89
CA ASN A 201 3.10 -21.48 18.00
C ASN A 201 1.62 -21.34 17.64
N ASP A 202 0.80 -22.21 18.23
CA ASP A 202 -0.66 -22.15 18.19
C ASP A 202 -1.25 -21.62 19.52
N GLY A 203 -0.44 -21.64 20.60
CA GLY A 203 -0.77 -21.08 21.92
C GLY A 203 -0.20 -19.67 22.16
N THR A 204 0.30 -19.43 23.36
CA THR A 204 0.96 -18.17 23.75
C THR A 204 2.46 -18.35 23.86
N LEU A 205 3.23 -17.55 23.12
CA LEU A 205 4.67 -17.47 23.17
C LEU A 205 5.11 -16.06 23.57
N SER A 206 5.90 -15.95 24.63
CA SER A 206 6.44 -14.67 25.09
C SER A 206 7.95 -14.71 25.26
N SER A 207 8.64 -13.69 24.75
CA SER A 207 10.07 -13.47 24.97
C SER A 207 10.31 -12.06 25.53
N THR A 208 10.91 -11.95 26.72
CA THR A 208 11.30 -10.62 27.22
C THR A 208 12.65 -10.16 26.68
N GLY A 209 13.53 -11.09 26.31
CA GLY A 209 14.79 -10.78 25.65
C GLY A 209 14.74 -10.99 24.13
N SER A 210 15.83 -11.48 23.54
CA SER A 210 15.95 -11.64 22.08
C SER A 210 15.30 -12.94 21.57
N LEU A 211 14.54 -12.85 20.48
CA LEU A 211 14.06 -13.98 19.70
C LEU A 211 14.73 -13.96 18.33
N THR A 212 15.56 -14.97 18.04
CA THR A 212 16.20 -15.15 16.73
C THR A 212 15.62 -16.36 16.01
N ASN A 213 15.11 -16.17 14.81
CA ASN A 213 14.68 -17.21 13.90
C ASN A 213 15.66 -17.34 12.73
N ASN A 214 16.42 -18.44 12.71
CA ASN A 214 17.24 -18.87 11.58
C ASN A 214 16.60 -20.03 10.80
N GLY A 215 15.52 -20.63 11.32
CA GLY A 215 14.75 -21.71 10.69
C GLY A 215 13.36 -21.23 10.21
N SER A 216 12.33 -21.98 10.58
CA SER A 216 10.93 -21.62 10.28
C SER A 216 10.17 -21.30 11.56
N LEU A 217 9.57 -20.11 11.63
CA LEU A 217 8.67 -19.71 12.70
C LEU A 217 7.26 -19.56 12.13
N ASN A 218 6.33 -20.39 12.61
CA ASN A 218 4.91 -20.31 12.26
C ASN A 218 4.10 -19.91 13.49
N ASN A 219 3.46 -18.74 13.45
CA ASN A 219 2.60 -18.24 14.53
C ASN A 219 1.14 -18.22 14.09
N LYS A 220 0.31 -19.12 14.61
CA LYS A 220 -1.16 -19.06 14.51
C LYS A 220 -1.81 -18.57 15.81
N GLY A 221 -1.11 -18.67 16.94
CA GLY A 221 -1.53 -18.15 18.23
C GLY A 221 -1.07 -16.71 18.47
N THR A 222 -0.63 -16.43 19.70
CA THR A 222 -0.08 -15.13 20.10
C THR A 222 1.42 -15.23 20.34
N LEU A 223 2.21 -14.40 19.64
CA LEU A 223 3.63 -14.22 19.88
C LEU A 223 3.89 -12.77 20.31
N SER A 224 4.42 -12.60 21.53
CA SER A 224 4.83 -11.30 22.05
C SER A 224 6.33 -11.27 22.33
N SER A 225 7.03 -10.24 21.85
CA SER A 225 8.42 -9.99 22.22
C SER A 225 8.67 -8.53 22.58
N LYS A 226 9.45 -8.31 23.65
CA LYS A 226 9.81 -6.98 24.18
C LYS A 226 11.24 -6.54 23.87
N GLY A 227 12.03 -7.42 23.25
CA GLY A 227 13.42 -7.16 22.90
C GLY A 227 13.60 -7.02 21.40
N MET A 228 14.53 -7.80 20.88
CA MET A 228 14.79 -7.90 19.45
C MET A 228 14.12 -9.16 18.90
N LEU A 229 13.35 -9.03 17.82
CA LEU A 229 12.95 -10.16 16.98
C LEU A 229 13.78 -10.10 15.69
N ASN A 230 14.67 -11.07 15.51
CA ASN A 230 15.43 -11.25 14.28
C ASN A 230 14.84 -12.39 13.46
N ASN A 231 14.32 -12.10 12.27
CA ASN A 231 13.97 -13.11 11.29
C ASN A 231 15.04 -13.15 10.19
N ASN A 232 15.88 -14.18 10.21
CA ASN A 232 16.93 -14.43 9.22
C ASN A 232 16.52 -15.47 8.17
N SER A 233 15.31 -16.03 8.27
CA SER A 233 14.81 -17.05 7.37
C SER A 233 13.28 -16.87 7.19
N LYS A 234 12.43 -17.85 7.51
CA LYS A 234 10.98 -17.75 7.27
C LYS A 234 10.19 -17.48 8.55
N LEU A 235 9.43 -16.40 8.58
CA LEU A 235 8.42 -16.11 9.59
C LEU A 235 7.03 -16.00 8.94
N SER A 236 6.10 -16.84 9.36
CA SER A 236 4.69 -16.77 8.97
C SER A 236 3.83 -16.43 10.17
N ASN A 237 3.08 -15.33 10.08
CA ASN A 237 2.13 -14.91 11.10
C ASN A 237 0.69 -14.99 10.55
N ALA A 238 -0.08 -15.96 11.00
CA ALA A 238 -1.53 -16.05 10.80
C ALA A 238 -2.33 -15.61 12.04
N GLY A 239 -1.70 -15.59 13.21
CA GLY A 239 -2.28 -15.12 14.48
C GLY A 239 -1.93 -13.67 14.79
N THR A 240 -1.56 -13.41 16.05
CA THR A 240 -1.13 -12.08 16.52
C THR A 240 0.36 -12.07 16.83
N LEU A 241 1.09 -11.13 16.25
CA LEU A 241 2.49 -10.84 16.56
C LEU A 241 2.61 -9.43 17.14
N ASN A 242 3.00 -9.32 18.41
CA ASN A 242 3.24 -8.06 19.10
C ASN A 242 4.73 -7.88 19.36
N GLN A 243 5.33 -6.85 18.79
CA GLN A 243 6.75 -6.52 18.97
C GLN A 243 6.91 -5.14 19.60
N ASN A 244 7.42 -5.09 20.82
CA ASN A 244 7.77 -3.85 21.49
C ASN A 244 9.30 -3.76 21.52
N GLY A 245 9.92 -3.05 20.60
CA GLY A 245 11.37 -3.01 20.45
C GLY A 245 11.78 -2.98 18.98
N THR A 246 12.65 -3.89 18.57
CA THR A 246 13.16 -3.94 17.20
C THR A 246 12.74 -5.23 16.51
N LEU A 247 12.08 -5.12 15.36
CA LEU A 247 11.91 -6.20 14.41
C LEU A 247 12.90 -6.03 13.26
N SER A 248 13.85 -6.96 13.13
CA SER A 248 14.77 -7.03 12.00
C SER A 248 14.39 -8.20 11.10
N ASN A 249 14.01 -7.91 9.86
CA ASN A 249 13.69 -8.91 8.85
C ASN A 249 14.77 -8.96 7.77
N ALA A 250 15.62 -9.98 7.84
CA ALA A 250 16.64 -10.32 6.85
C ALA A 250 16.28 -11.55 6.00
N GLY A 251 15.13 -12.19 6.26
CA GLY A 251 14.55 -13.22 5.41
C GLY A 251 13.15 -12.86 4.93
N THR A 252 12.27 -13.85 4.81
CA THR A 252 10.86 -13.65 4.42
C THR A 252 9.95 -13.58 5.64
N LEU A 253 9.23 -12.47 5.80
CA LEU A 253 8.15 -12.30 6.77
C LEU A 253 6.80 -12.20 6.04
N SER A 254 5.89 -13.13 6.31
CA SER A 254 4.53 -13.13 5.76
C SER A 254 3.51 -12.90 6.88
N ASN A 255 2.81 -11.78 6.85
CA ASN A 255 1.75 -11.44 7.79
C ASN A 255 0.37 -11.60 7.14
N ASN A 256 -0.32 -12.69 7.45
CA ASN A 256 -1.73 -12.93 7.13
C ASN A 256 -2.68 -12.57 8.30
N GLY A 257 -2.13 -12.39 9.51
CA GLY A 257 -2.88 -12.03 10.72
C GLY A 257 -2.68 -10.58 11.14
N LYS A 258 -2.50 -10.35 12.44
CA LYS A 258 -2.20 -9.02 13.01
C LYS A 258 -0.72 -8.93 13.38
N LEU A 259 -0.05 -7.91 12.83
CA LEU A 259 1.30 -7.50 13.19
C LEU A 259 1.23 -6.14 13.85
N SER A 260 1.67 -6.03 15.10
CA SER A 260 1.72 -4.76 15.84
C SER A 260 3.14 -4.53 16.34
N ILE A 261 3.73 -3.41 15.94
CA ILE A 261 5.12 -3.07 16.26
C ILE A 261 5.17 -1.68 16.90
N ILE A 262 5.82 -1.58 18.04
CA ILE A 262 6.18 -0.32 18.69
C ILE A 262 7.71 -0.26 18.71
N GLY A 263 8.29 0.73 18.02
CA GLY A 263 9.74 0.89 17.89
C GLY A 263 10.20 0.80 16.43
N THR A 264 11.23 0.00 16.17
CA THR A 264 11.90 -0.04 14.86
C THR A 264 11.53 -1.28 14.07
N LEU A 265 11.17 -1.09 12.80
CA LEU A 265 11.05 -2.16 11.81
C LEU A 265 12.10 -1.97 10.72
N THR A 266 13.03 -2.92 10.59
CA THR A 266 13.99 -2.95 9.49
C THR A 266 13.66 -4.12 8.58
N ASN A 267 13.47 -3.86 7.29
CA ASN A 267 13.29 -4.88 6.27
C ASN A 267 14.43 -4.81 5.24
N THR A 268 15.31 -5.81 5.23
CA THR A 268 16.40 -5.93 4.24
C THR A 268 16.15 -7.00 3.18
N ASP A 269 15.15 -7.87 3.37
CA ASP A 269 14.69 -8.84 2.38
C ASP A 269 13.18 -8.63 2.13
N THR A 270 12.31 -9.61 2.39
CA THR A 270 10.93 -9.57 1.91
C THR A 270 9.94 -9.54 3.06
N LEU A 271 9.07 -8.52 3.08
CA LEU A 271 7.93 -8.41 3.98
C LEU A 271 6.64 -8.37 3.16
N ASN A 272 5.78 -9.37 3.33
CA ASN A 272 4.46 -9.44 2.71
C ASN A 272 3.38 -9.23 3.78
N ASN A 273 2.54 -8.22 3.60
CA ASN A 273 1.40 -7.94 4.46
C ASN A 273 0.08 -8.12 3.69
N SER A 274 -0.61 -9.23 3.97
CA SER A 274 -1.98 -9.53 3.51
C SER A 274 -3.00 -9.42 4.65
N GLY A 275 -2.53 -9.33 5.90
CA GLY A 275 -3.32 -9.03 7.09
C GLY A 275 -3.31 -7.55 7.47
N THR A 276 -3.25 -7.26 8.77
CA THR A 276 -3.12 -5.89 9.30
C THR A 276 -1.73 -5.66 9.88
N LEU A 277 -1.06 -4.59 9.45
CA LEU A 277 0.19 -4.11 10.05
C LEU A 277 -0.04 -2.74 10.70
N ASN A 278 0.08 -2.70 12.02
CA ASN A 278 0.11 -1.47 12.80
C ASN A 278 1.53 -1.23 13.28
N HIS A 279 2.07 -0.06 13.00
CA HIS A 279 3.42 0.28 13.46
C HIS A 279 3.45 1.71 13.96
N ASN A 280 4.04 1.87 15.15
CA ASN A 280 4.36 3.17 15.72
C ASN A 280 5.88 3.26 15.89
N GLY A 281 6.52 4.18 15.16
CA GLY A 281 7.96 4.39 15.19
C GLY A 281 8.62 4.52 13.81
N THR A 282 9.79 3.91 13.61
CA THR A 282 10.56 4.04 12.35
C THR A 282 10.59 2.75 11.55
N LEU A 283 10.17 2.81 10.28
CA LEU A 283 10.25 1.72 9.32
C LEU A 283 11.34 2.04 8.30
N SER A 284 12.37 1.19 8.21
CA SER A 284 13.42 1.26 7.20
C SER A 284 13.34 0.08 6.26
N ASN A 285 12.97 0.33 5.00
CA ASN A 285 12.91 -0.67 3.95
C ASN A 285 14.11 -0.54 3.00
N VAL A 286 14.92 -1.58 2.88
CA VAL A 286 15.99 -1.72 1.88
C VAL A 286 15.68 -2.86 0.91
N GLY A 287 14.89 -3.85 1.35
CA GLY A 287 14.42 -4.95 0.51
C GLY A 287 13.08 -4.65 -0.17
N THR A 288 12.20 -5.65 -0.22
CA THR A 288 10.85 -5.57 -0.79
C THR A 288 9.80 -5.58 0.32
N LEU A 289 8.93 -4.57 0.33
CA LEU A 289 7.76 -4.47 1.20
C LEU A 289 6.51 -4.49 0.33
N ASN A 290 5.67 -5.51 0.49
CA ASN A 290 4.39 -5.63 -0.20
C ASN A 290 3.24 -5.45 0.80
N ASN A 291 2.33 -4.52 0.52
CA ASN A 291 1.10 -4.33 1.26
C ASN A 291 -0.10 -4.63 0.36
N ASP A 292 -0.76 -5.76 0.57
CA ASP A 292 -1.95 -6.19 -0.16
C ASP A 292 -3.25 -5.98 0.65
N SER A 293 -3.15 -5.38 1.84
CA SER A 293 -4.27 -5.17 2.76
C SER A 293 -4.07 -3.86 3.55
N ASN A 294 -4.24 -3.86 4.87
CA ASN A 294 -4.19 -2.63 5.67
C ASN A 294 -2.85 -2.44 6.36
N MET A 295 -2.28 -1.24 6.19
CA MET A 295 -1.09 -0.79 6.88
C MET A 295 -1.29 0.60 7.48
N TYR A 296 -1.10 0.71 8.79
CA TYR A 296 -1.22 1.95 9.55
C TYR A 296 0.12 2.26 10.21
N LEU A 297 0.77 3.33 9.75
CA LEU A 297 2.12 3.72 10.17
C LEU A 297 2.09 5.09 10.83
N ASP A 298 2.04 5.08 12.17
CA ASP A 298 2.17 6.27 12.99
C ASP A 298 3.65 6.55 13.26
N GLY A 299 4.32 7.15 12.27
CA GLY A 299 5.74 7.44 12.35
C GLY A 299 6.39 7.72 11.00
N THR A 300 7.67 7.36 10.87
CA THR A 300 8.48 7.66 9.67
C THR A 300 8.79 6.39 8.89
N VAL A 301 8.55 6.44 7.59
CA VAL A 301 8.97 5.43 6.61
C VAL A 301 10.17 5.95 5.83
N LYS A 302 11.25 5.18 5.79
CA LYS A 302 12.37 5.37 4.87
C LYS A 302 12.42 4.20 3.90
N ASN A 303 12.11 4.45 2.63
CA ASN A 303 12.18 3.45 1.58
C ASN A 303 13.42 3.65 0.71
N ASN A 304 14.41 2.77 0.82
CA ASN A 304 15.56 2.68 -0.09
C ASN A 304 15.44 1.49 -1.07
N GLY A 305 14.45 0.61 -0.88
CA GLY A 305 14.20 -0.56 -1.72
C GLY A 305 12.94 -0.43 -2.57
N ILE A 306 12.15 -1.50 -2.61
CA ILE A 306 10.86 -1.57 -3.30
C ILE A 306 9.74 -1.59 -2.26
N PHE A 307 8.79 -0.68 -2.38
CA PHE A 307 7.57 -0.68 -1.59
C PHE A 307 6.36 -0.68 -2.53
N ASN A 308 5.64 -1.79 -2.57
CA ASN A 308 4.40 -1.95 -3.33
C ASN A 308 3.21 -1.87 -2.38
N ASN A 309 2.35 -0.87 -2.60
CA ASN A 309 1.09 -0.70 -1.90
C ASN A 309 -0.09 -1.00 -2.84
N ASN A 310 -0.62 -2.21 -2.73
CA ASN A 310 -1.82 -2.66 -3.43
C ASN A 310 -3.09 -2.53 -2.58
N GLY A 311 -2.95 -2.49 -1.25
CA GLY A 311 -4.05 -2.26 -0.31
C GLY A 311 -4.19 -0.80 0.12
N SER A 312 -4.49 -0.59 1.42
CA SER A 312 -4.58 0.74 2.02
C SER A 312 -3.37 1.00 2.93
N LEU A 313 -2.69 2.12 2.68
CA LEU A 313 -1.60 2.63 3.50
C LEU A 313 -1.96 4.02 4.03
N THR A 314 -2.04 4.14 5.35
CA THR A 314 -2.11 5.43 6.04
C THR A 314 -0.81 5.66 6.79
N VAL A 315 -0.14 6.78 6.51
CA VAL A 315 1.18 7.06 7.06
C VAL A 315 1.37 8.56 7.30
N ALA A 316 2.05 8.91 8.38
CA ALA A 316 2.36 10.29 8.69
C ALA A 316 3.47 10.86 7.79
N LYS A 317 4.63 10.19 7.75
CA LYS A 317 5.81 10.67 7.02
C LYS A 317 6.49 9.57 6.20
N VAL A 318 6.82 9.89 4.95
CA VAL A 318 7.52 9.00 4.01
C VAL A 318 8.69 9.74 3.36
N THR A 319 9.88 9.14 3.41
CA THR A 319 11.02 9.51 2.57
C THR A 319 11.36 8.36 1.63
N ASN A 320 11.15 8.56 0.34
CA ASN A 320 11.40 7.58 -0.70
C ASN A 320 12.70 7.89 -1.45
N TYR A 321 13.68 7.00 -1.38
CA TYR A 321 14.89 6.97 -2.22
C TYR A 321 14.85 5.85 -3.26
N GLY A 322 14.07 4.79 -3.01
CA GLY A 322 13.89 3.65 -3.92
C GLY A 322 12.67 3.83 -4.83
N THR A 323 11.92 2.73 -5.01
CA THR A 323 10.65 2.72 -5.75
C THR A 323 9.48 2.53 -4.79
N LEU A 324 8.53 3.45 -4.83
CA LEU A 324 7.23 3.34 -4.15
C LEU A 324 6.14 3.26 -5.24
N THR A 325 5.48 2.11 -5.32
CA THR A 325 4.36 1.87 -6.25
C THR A 325 3.07 1.82 -5.46
N ASN A 326 2.11 2.67 -5.77
CA ASN A 326 0.77 2.66 -5.20
C ASN A 326 -0.26 2.28 -6.27
N THR A 327 -0.87 1.11 -6.14
CA THR A 327 -2.04 0.70 -6.94
C THR A 327 -3.34 0.74 -6.13
N GLY A 328 -3.24 0.76 -4.79
CA GLY A 328 -4.38 0.92 -3.87
C GLY A 328 -4.54 2.37 -3.38
N LYS A 329 -4.76 2.54 -2.06
CA LYS A 329 -4.87 3.86 -1.41
C LYS A 329 -3.58 4.19 -0.65
N LEU A 330 -3.00 5.35 -0.92
CA LEU A 330 -1.91 5.95 -0.16
C LEU A 330 -2.38 7.28 0.43
N ASP A 331 -2.50 7.33 1.75
CA ASP A 331 -2.97 8.47 2.52
C ASP A 331 -1.83 9.03 3.38
N ILE A 332 -1.30 10.19 2.99
CA ILE A 332 -0.22 10.88 3.67
C ILE A 332 -0.80 12.03 4.49
N SER A 333 -0.66 11.98 5.81
CA SER A 333 -1.19 13.04 6.66
C SER A 333 -0.26 14.25 6.78
N ASN A 334 1.07 14.06 6.73
CA ASN A 334 2.04 15.13 6.98
C ASN A 334 3.03 15.35 5.82
N GLU A 335 3.94 14.41 5.56
CA GLU A 335 5.03 14.67 4.62
C GLU A 335 5.39 13.47 3.74
N LEU A 336 5.44 13.67 2.43
CA LEU A 336 6.00 12.74 1.46
C LEU A 336 7.15 13.42 0.71
N THR A 337 8.38 12.96 0.95
CA THR A 337 9.56 13.39 0.22
C THR A 337 10.02 12.29 -0.74
N ASN A 338 9.90 12.53 -2.04
CA ASN A 338 10.36 11.63 -3.10
C ASN A 338 11.70 12.08 -3.69
N ASN A 339 12.72 11.25 -3.54
CA ASN A 339 14.05 11.36 -4.15
C ASN A 339 14.31 10.28 -5.21
N GLY A 340 13.45 9.26 -5.28
CA GLY A 340 13.54 8.14 -6.23
C GLY A 340 12.33 8.11 -7.16
N LYS A 341 11.71 6.94 -7.31
CA LYS A 341 10.53 6.75 -8.16
C LYS A 341 9.28 6.59 -7.30
N LEU A 342 8.28 7.44 -7.54
CA LEU A 342 6.93 7.30 -7.00
C LEU A 342 5.96 7.09 -8.14
N ILE A 343 5.28 5.94 -8.17
CA ILE A 343 4.29 5.58 -9.18
C ILE A 343 2.95 5.48 -8.48
N ASN A 344 2.00 6.34 -8.85
CA ASN A 344 0.63 6.29 -8.39
C ASN A 344 -0.30 5.84 -9.52
N ALA A 345 -0.77 4.61 -9.46
CA ALA A 345 -1.84 4.07 -10.31
C ALA A 345 -3.18 3.97 -9.58
N GLY A 346 -3.18 4.02 -8.25
CA GLY A 346 -4.38 4.06 -7.42
C GLY A 346 -4.76 5.48 -6.99
N THR A 347 -5.09 5.64 -5.72
CA THR A 347 -5.40 6.94 -5.10
C THR A 347 -4.26 7.37 -4.19
N LEU A 348 -3.70 8.55 -4.42
CA LEU A 348 -2.73 9.22 -3.57
C LEU A 348 -3.36 10.49 -3.01
N ILE A 349 -3.44 10.58 -1.69
CA ILE A 349 -3.93 11.75 -0.95
C ILE A 349 -2.75 12.36 -0.21
N ASN A 350 -2.39 13.58 -0.58
CA ASN A 350 -1.47 14.41 0.17
C ASN A 350 -2.28 15.44 0.98
N SER A 351 -2.31 15.26 2.30
CA SER A 351 -3.03 16.19 3.19
C SER A 351 -2.22 17.44 3.53
N ASP A 352 -0.89 17.38 3.44
CA ASP A 352 0.00 18.49 3.81
C ASP A 352 1.13 18.68 2.76
N LEU A 353 2.34 18.16 2.96
CA LEU A 353 3.45 18.41 2.04
C LEU A 353 3.85 17.18 1.20
N LEU A 354 3.79 17.31 -0.12
CA LEU A 354 4.45 16.42 -1.07
C LEU A 354 5.61 17.16 -1.75
N THR A 355 6.83 16.66 -1.58
CA THR A 355 8.01 17.15 -2.30
C THR A 355 8.54 16.08 -3.24
N ASN A 356 8.52 16.35 -4.54
CA ASN A 356 9.27 15.61 -5.54
C ASN A 356 10.59 16.35 -5.81
N ASN A 357 11.68 15.87 -5.21
CA ASN A 357 13.00 16.50 -5.33
C ASN A 357 13.57 16.36 -6.75
N SER A 358 14.68 17.07 -7.03
CA SER A 358 15.28 17.14 -8.37
C SER A 358 15.68 15.80 -8.99
N LYS A 359 16.00 14.80 -8.16
CA LYS A 359 16.28 13.41 -8.60
C LYS A 359 15.03 12.54 -8.67
N GLY A 360 13.92 13.03 -8.13
CA GLY A 360 12.66 12.33 -8.02
C GLY A 360 11.87 12.33 -9.33
N THR A 361 11.22 11.21 -9.60
CA THR A 361 10.18 11.09 -10.61
C THR A 361 8.86 10.71 -9.94
N LEU A 362 7.83 11.53 -10.13
CA LEU A 362 6.45 11.23 -9.76
C LEU A 362 5.66 10.93 -11.02
N THR A 363 5.17 9.69 -11.15
CA THR A 363 4.26 9.29 -12.24
C THR A 363 2.88 9.05 -11.67
N ASN A 364 1.88 9.79 -12.12
CA ASN A 364 0.49 9.63 -11.74
C ASN A 364 -0.33 9.13 -12.94
N THR A 365 -0.71 7.85 -12.92
CA THR A 365 -1.69 7.27 -13.85
C THR A 365 -3.08 7.10 -13.19
N GLY A 366 -3.16 7.19 -11.86
CA GLY A 366 -4.39 7.15 -11.07
C GLY A 366 -4.88 8.55 -10.68
N THR A 367 -5.34 8.69 -9.43
CA THR A 367 -5.73 9.99 -8.86
C THR A 367 -4.73 10.46 -7.82
N LEU A 368 -4.17 11.66 -8.02
CA LEU A 368 -3.39 12.39 -7.02
C LEU A 368 -4.19 13.60 -6.58
N THR A 369 -4.51 13.69 -5.29
CA THR A 369 -5.14 14.86 -4.69
C THR A 369 -4.18 15.49 -3.69
N SER A 370 -3.83 16.75 -3.91
CA SER A 370 -3.05 17.56 -2.97
C SER A 370 -3.95 18.60 -2.34
N TYR A 371 -4.14 18.53 -1.02
CA TYR A 371 -4.92 19.51 -0.27
C TYR A 371 -4.12 20.76 0.08
N GLN A 372 -2.81 20.61 0.29
CA GLN A 372 -1.91 21.70 0.64
C GLN A 372 -0.77 21.78 -0.38
N ASN A 373 0.49 21.56 0.02
CA ASN A 373 1.64 21.87 -0.81
C ASN A 373 2.10 20.68 -1.66
N LEU A 374 2.26 20.90 -2.96
CA LEU A 374 2.95 19.99 -3.87
C LEU A 374 4.13 20.73 -4.51
N TRP A 375 5.35 20.35 -4.16
CA TRP A 375 6.57 20.95 -4.70
C TRP A 375 7.26 19.97 -5.64
N ASN A 376 7.30 20.32 -6.91
CA ASN A 376 7.97 19.57 -7.94
C ASN A 376 9.26 20.28 -8.38
N ARG A 377 10.40 19.72 -7.98
CA ARG A 377 11.74 20.11 -8.46
C ARG A 377 12.33 19.10 -9.45
N GLY A 378 11.75 17.90 -9.53
CA GLY A 378 12.12 16.83 -10.46
C GLY A 378 11.16 16.73 -11.64
N ALA A 379 10.81 15.50 -12.02
CA ALA A 379 9.81 15.24 -13.06
C ALA A 379 8.47 14.79 -12.47
N LEU A 380 7.39 15.46 -12.84
CA LEU A 380 6.02 15.07 -12.54
C LEU A 380 5.28 14.78 -13.85
N ASN A 381 4.94 13.51 -14.06
CA ASN A 381 4.24 13.03 -15.24
C ASN A 381 2.83 12.60 -14.84
N ASN A 382 1.83 13.34 -15.26
CA ASN A 382 0.43 13.07 -14.98
C ASN A 382 -0.28 12.56 -16.23
N SER A 383 -0.63 11.28 -16.28
CA SER A 383 -1.54 10.70 -17.28
C SER A 383 -2.91 10.30 -16.70
N GLY A 384 -3.07 10.38 -15.38
CA GLY A 384 -4.33 10.23 -14.67
C GLY A 384 -4.95 11.59 -14.31
N THR A 385 -5.50 11.71 -13.10
CA THR A 385 -6.06 12.97 -12.57
C THR A 385 -5.18 13.54 -11.47
N LEU A 386 -4.77 14.80 -11.62
CA LEU A 386 -4.11 15.61 -10.60
C LEU A 386 -5.07 16.72 -10.15
N ASN A 387 -5.57 16.60 -8.93
CA ASN A 387 -6.38 17.64 -8.27
C ASN A 387 -5.51 18.44 -7.32
N ASN A 388 -5.28 19.70 -7.67
CA ASN A 388 -4.62 20.66 -6.80
C ASN A 388 -5.66 21.54 -6.08
N TYR A 389 -5.80 21.32 -4.78
CA TYR A 389 -6.61 22.14 -3.89
C TYR A 389 -5.78 23.07 -2.99
N GLY A 390 -4.45 22.95 -3.02
CA GLY A 390 -3.51 23.80 -2.30
C GLY A 390 -2.50 24.45 -3.25
N SER A 391 -1.27 24.73 -2.81
CA SER A 391 -0.26 25.35 -3.68
C SER A 391 0.57 24.30 -4.42
N LEU A 392 0.67 24.46 -5.74
CA LEU A 392 1.53 23.64 -6.59
C LEU A 392 2.71 24.48 -7.08
N SER A 393 3.93 24.18 -6.61
CA SER A 393 5.15 24.82 -7.11
C SER A 393 5.87 23.87 -8.07
N ASN A 394 6.03 24.27 -9.33
CA ASN A 394 6.79 23.55 -10.33
C ASN A 394 8.08 24.31 -10.68
N ASP A 395 9.20 23.85 -10.14
CA ASP A 395 10.56 24.31 -10.49
C ASP A 395 11.27 23.35 -11.46
N GLY A 396 10.72 22.15 -11.66
CA GLY A 396 11.24 21.11 -12.56
C GLY A 396 10.43 21.00 -13.86
N THR A 397 10.03 19.77 -14.20
CA THR A 397 9.14 19.49 -15.34
C THR A 397 7.80 18.95 -14.86
N LEU A 398 6.71 19.52 -15.39
CA LEU A 398 5.35 19.05 -15.20
C LEU A 398 4.75 18.73 -16.56
N THR A 399 4.56 17.44 -16.85
CA THR A 399 3.90 16.98 -18.09
C THR A 399 2.52 16.46 -17.73
N ASN A 400 1.49 17.02 -18.37
CA ASN A 400 0.10 16.59 -18.21
C ASN A 400 -0.42 15.95 -19.50
N ASP A 401 -0.47 14.62 -19.52
CA ASP A 401 -1.14 13.80 -20.54
C ASP A 401 -2.55 13.36 -20.11
N GLY A 402 -2.95 13.66 -18.86
CA GLY A 402 -4.26 13.37 -18.28
C GLY A 402 -5.07 14.63 -17.98
N THR A 403 -5.65 14.71 -16.79
CA THR A 403 -6.37 15.90 -16.31
C THR A 403 -5.61 16.56 -15.16
N LEU A 404 -5.32 17.85 -15.30
CA LEU A 404 -4.81 18.72 -14.24
C LEU A 404 -5.89 19.72 -13.85
N ASN A 405 -6.36 19.68 -12.61
CA ASN A 405 -7.32 20.62 -12.05
C ASN A 405 -6.63 21.54 -11.04
N ASN A 406 -6.56 22.84 -11.31
CA ASN A 406 -6.15 23.85 -10.34
C ASN A 406 -7.38 24.57 -9.80
N ARG A 407 -7.77 24.30 -8.54
CA ARG A 407 -9.11 24.62 -8.04
C ARG A 407 -9.23 25.79 -7.05
N ARG A 408 -8.20 26.06 -6.24
CA ARG A 408 -8.37 27.00 -5.10
C ARG A 408 -7.20 27.94 -4.83
N PHE A 409 -5.97 27.49 -5.05
CA PHE A 409 -4.78 28.30 -4.81
C PHE A 409 -3.85 28.27 -6.02
N ASP A 410 -2.70 28.90 -5.84
CA ASP A 410 -1.77 29.22 -6.90
C ASP A 410 -0.98 28.00 -7.37
N LEU A 411 -0.86 27.90 -8.69
CA LEU A 411 0.16 27.11 -9.37
C LEU A 411 1.34 28.03 -9.69
N PHE A 412 2.44 27.90 -8.95
CA PHE A 412 3.69 28.61 -9.21
C PHE A 412 4.55 27.82 -10.18
N ASN A 413 4.51 28.16 -11.47
CA ASN A 413 5.33 27.56 -12.50
C ASN A 413 6.61 28.38 -12.74
N ASN A 414 7.74 27.92 -12.21
CA ASN A 414 9.07 28.46 -12.54
C ASN A 414 9.85 27.58 -13.52
N GLY A 415 9.43 26.32 -13.69
CA GLY A 415 10.00 25.34 -14.61
C GLY A 415 9.23 25.27 -15.94
N LYS A 416 9.22 24.07 -16.53
CA LYS A 416 8.45 23.77 -17.75
C LYS A 416 7.12 23.10 -17.36
N LEU A 417 6.00 23.65 -17.84
CA LEU A 417 4.69 23.01 -17.79
C LEU A 417 4.22 22.71 -19.23
N THR A 418 4.08 21.43 -19.54
CA THR A 418 3.53 20.96 -20.82
C THR A 418 2.18 20.31 -20.59
N ASN A 419 1.16 20.80 -21.27
CA ASN A 419 -0.15 20.15 -21.33
C ASN A 419 -0.37 19.54 -22.71
N ASN A 420 -0.62 18.23 -22.74
CA ASN A 420 -0.93 17.44 -23.92
C ASN A 420 -2.37 16.91 -23.90
N SER A 421 -3.13 17.18 -22.84
CA SER A 421 -4.51 16.74 -22.66
C SER A 421 -5.30 17.86 -21.98
N ARG A 422 -5.93 17.63 -20.82
CA ARG A 422 -6.80 18.63 -20.18
C ARG A 422 -6.14 19.32 -19.00
N MET A 423 -6.06 20.64 -19.04
CA MET A 423 -5.71 21.48 -17.90
C MET A 423 -6.83 22.48 -17.63
N ASN A 424 -7.35 22.49 -16.40
CA ASN A 424 -8.37 23.42 -15.95
C ASN A 424 -7.75 24.38 -14.91
N VAL A 425 -7.76 25.67 -15.20
CA VAL A 425 -7.50 26.75 -14.24
C VAL A 425 -8.84 27.31 -13.84
N LEU A 426 -9.38 26.84 -12.71
CA LEU A 426 -10.74 27.20 -12.31
C LEU A 426 -10.79 28.62 -11.73
N ALA A 427 -11.99 29.20 -11.74
CA ALA A 427 -12.27 30.50 -11.15
C ALA A 427 -11.69 30.64 -9.74
N GLY A 428 -11.06 31.79 -9.47
CA GLY A 428 -10.38 32.08 -8.21
C GLY A 428 -8.99 31.46 -8.05
N SER A 429 -8.51 30.68 -9.03
CA SER A 429 -7.15 30.12 -9.03
C SER A 429 -6.23 30.91 -9.96
N VAL A 430 -4.95 31.04 -9.58
CA VAL A 430 -3.94 31.74 -10.37
C VAL A 430 -2.82 30.79 -10.79
N VAL A 431 -2.30 30.95 -12.00
CA VAL A 431 -1.05 30.33 -12.44
C VAL A 431 0.00 31.40 -12.65
N SER A 432 1.02 31.47 -11.80
CA SER A 432 2.04 32.53 -11.81
C SER A 432 3.45 31.95 -11.81
N GLY A 433 4.48 32.81 -11.94
CA GLY A 433 5.88 32.38 -11.94
C GLY A 433 6.65 32.87 -13.17
N ARG A 434 7.91 32.41 -13.28
CA ARG A 434 8.83 32.82 -14.36
C ARG A 434 8.96 31.79 -15.48
N GLY A 435 8.22 30.69 -15.39
CA GLY A 435 8.20 29.64 -16.39
C GLY A 435 7.34 30.01 -17.60
N PHE A 436 7.00 28.99 -18.38
CA PHE A 436 6.06 29.10 -19.48
C PHE A 436 5.15 27.88 -19.52
N ILE A 437 3.97 28.07 -20.11
CA ILE A 437 2.99 27.01 -20.36
C ILE A 437 3.00 26.70 -21.85
N GLU A 438 3.17 25.42 -22.17
CA GLU A 438 3.13 24.89 -23.53
C GLU A 438 1.97 23.90 -23.66
N GLN A 439 0.97 24.27 -24.46
CA GLN A 439 -0.14 23.41 -24.85
C GLN A 439 0.22 22.76 -26.20
N ASN A 440 0.30 21.44 -26.27
CA ASN A 440 0.59 20.74 -27.53
C ASN A 440 -0.63 20.03 -28.14
N ALA A 441 -1.58 19.61 -27.29
CA ALA A 441 -2.80 18.89 -27.69
C ALA A 441 -3.82 18.92 -26.54
N GLY A 442 -5.08 18.56 -26.82
CA GLY A 442 -6.16 18.58 -25.82
C GLY A 442 -6.68 19.99 -25.56
N SER A 443 -7.04 20.33 -24.32
CA SER A 443 -7.65 21.60 -23.96
C SER A 443 -6.98 22.27 -22.75
N LEU A 444 -6.68 23.56 -22.86
CA LEU A 444 -6.45 24.46 -21.73
C LEU A 444 -7.72 25.28 -21.49
N ILE A 445 -8.31 25.16 -20.30
CA ILE A 445 -9.51 25.91 -19.92
C ILE A 445 -9.13 26.86 -18.80
N VAL A 446 -9.35 28.16 -19.04
CA VAL A 446 -8.96 29.25 -18.14
C VAL A 446 -10.21 29.99 -17.72
N ASP A 447 -10.73 29.64 -16.54
CA ASP A 447 -11.80 30.39 -15.85
C ASP A 447 -11.22 31.25 -14.71
N GLY A 448 -9.98 30.98 -14.30
CA GLY A 448 -9.18 31.79 -13.39
C GLY A 448 -8.22 32.73 -14.10
N GLU A 449 -6.99 32.84 -13.62
CA GLU A 449 -5.98 33.74 -14.18
C GLU A 449 -4.64 33.02 -14.45
N ILE A 450 -3.98 33.34 -15.55
CA ILE A 450 -2.60 32.94 -15.86
C ILE A 450 -1.72 34.19 -15.99
N GLN A 451 -0.75 34.36 -15.10
CA GLN A 451 0.18 35.49 -15.05
C GLN A 451 1.51 35.23 -15.77
N GLN A 452 1.48 34.50 -16.88
CA GLN A 452 2.65 34.07 -17.63
C GLN A 452 2.33 34.03 -19.12
N ARG A 453 3.39 33.98 -19.95
CA ARG A 453 3.24 33.67 -21.37
C ARG A 453 2.69 32.26 -21.56
N VAL A 454 1.74 32.14 -22.48
CA VAL A 454 1.15 30.86 -22.91
C VAL A 454 1.46 30.64 -24.39
N SER A 455 1.84 29.42 -24.75
CA SER A 455 2.00 29.01 -26.14
C SER A 455 1.10 27.83 -26.44
N ILE A 456 0.21 28.00 -27.42
CA ILE A 456 -0.67 26.96 -27.95
C ILE A 456 -0.11 26.49 -29.27
N LYS A 457 0.52 25.31 -29.28
CA LYS A 457 1.10 24.64 -30.45
C LYS A 457 0.16 23.61 -31.09
N GLY A 458 -1.00 23.39 -30.46
CA GLY A 458 -2.02 22.46 -30.88
C GLY A 458 -3.09 22.29 -29.81
N GLY A 459 -4.27 21.82 -30.20
CA GLY A 459 -5.43 21.69 -29.30
C GLY A 459 -6.17 23.02 -29.11
N SER A 460 -6.93 23.13 -28.03
CA SER A 460 -7.79 24.28 -27.74
C SER A 460 -7.40 25.08 -26.51
N LEU A 461 -7.72 26.38 -26.55
CA LEU A 461 -7.80 27.27 -25.40
C LEU A 461 -9.25 27.77 -25.28
N GLY A 462 -9.81 27.71 -24.07
CA GLY A 462 -11.11 28.31 -23.77
C GLY A 462 -11.25 28.74 -22.33
N GLY A 463 -12.50 28.96 -21.89
CA GLY A 463 -12.83 29.51 -20.57
C GLY A 463 -13.00 31.03 -20.57
N SER A 464 -13.56 31.57 -19.50
CA SER A 464 -13.95 32.99 -19.39
C SER A 464 -13.02 33.84 -18.49
N GLY A 465 -11.79 33.38 -18.31
CA GLY A 465 -10.79 33.95 -17.42
C GLY A 465 -9.82 34.91 -18.11
N SER A 466 -8.62 35.02 -17.55
CA SER A 466 -7.59 35.94 -18.05
C SER A 466 -6.21 35.29 -18.19
N ILE A 467 -5.47 35.65 -19.25
CA ILE A 467 -4.04 35.37 -19.43
C ILE A 467 -3.31 36.71 -19.49
N ILE A 468 -2.63 37.12 -18.44
CA ILE A 468 -1.96 38.42 -18.35
C ILE A 468 -0.74 38.53 -19.27
N GLY A 469 -0.06 37.41 -19.56
CA GLY A 469 1.09 37.38 -20.46
C GLY A 469 0.73 37.33 -21.94
N ASP A 470 1.75 37.35 -22.81
CA ASP A 470 1.56 37.15 -24.25
C ASP A 470 0.96 35.77 -24.54
N LEU A 471 0.13 35.71 -25.58
CA LEU A 471 -0.44 34.48 -26.13
C LEU A 471 0.12 34.21 -27.52
N ASN A 472 0.82 33.09 -27.68
CA ASN A 472 1.35 32.65 -28.97
C ASN A 472 0.57 31.45 -29.50
N LEU A 473 0.13 31.50 -30.75
CA LEU A 473 -0.66 30.47 -31.40
C LEU A 473 0.08 29.84 -32.59
N SER A 474 -0.07 28.54 -32.73
CA SER A 474 0.39 27.74 -33.87
C SER A 474 -0.56 26.55 -33.97
N ASN A 475 -1.35 26.48 -35.04
CA ASN A 475 -2.33 25.41 -35.26
C ASN A 475 -3.30 25.21 -34.07
N ALA A 476 -3.82 26.32 -33.53
CA ALA A 476 -4.64 26.34 -32.32
C ALA A 476 -6.13 26.56 -32.61
N LEU A 477 -7.00 26.08 -31.73
CA LEU A 477 -8.41 26.47 -31.65
C LEU A 477 -8.62 27.34 -30.40
N ILE A 478 -9.15 28.55 -30.55
CA ILE A 478 -9.49 29.42 -29.42
C ILE A 478 -11.00 29.60 -29.39
N GLY A 479 -11.65 29.25 -28.28
CA GLY A 479 -13.08 29.44 -28.07
C GLY A 479 -13.31 30.03 -26.68
N PRO A 480 -13.59 31.33 -26.55
CA PRO A 480 -13.87 31.95 -25.27
C PRO A 480 -15.04 31.27 -24.51
N GLY A 481 -14.93 31.17 -23.18
CA GLY A 481 -15.99 30.65 -22.31
C GLY A 481 -16.14 29.12 -22.26
N ASN A 482 -17.22 28.68 -21.61
CA ASN A 482 -17.96 27.45 -21.97
C ASN A 482 -19.15 27.82 -22.88
N SER A 483 -19.00 28.97 -23.52
CA SER A 483 -19.81 29.73 -24.45
C SER A 483 -21.31 29.95 -24.09
N ALA A 484 -21.76 31.20 -24.04
CA ALA A 484 -21.02 32.44 -24.32
C ALA A 484 -20.08 32.89 -23.16
N GLY A 485 -18.97 33.57 -23.47
CA GLY A 485 -17.99 34.08 -22.50
C GLY A 485 -16.95 35.09 -23.02
N ILE A 486 -16.27 35.80 -22.11
CA ILE A 486 -15.13 36.68 -22.46
C ILE A 486 -13.83 36.03 -22.00
N LEU A 487 -12.90 35.79 -22.92
CA LEU A 487 -11.52 35.43 -22.60
C LEU A 487 -10.63 36.66 -22.76
N THR A 488 -9.96 37.08 -21.69
CA THR A 488 -9.08 38.25 -21.72
C THR A 488 -7.61 37.85 -21.82
N ILE A 489 -6.87 38.46 -22.73
CA ILE A 489 -5.42 38.36 -22.83
C ILE A 489 -4.84 39.73 -22.49
N GLY A 490 -4.11 39.84 -21.38
CA GLY A 490 -3.46 41.07 -20.94
C GLY A 490 -2.22 41.45 -21.78
N GLY A 491 -1.61 40.47 -22.45
CA GLY A 491 -0.47 40.68 -23.34
C GLY A 491 -0.85 40.82 -24.81
N SER A 492 0.15 40.68 -25.69
CA SER A 492 -0.10 40.63 -27.14
C SER A 492 -0.50 39.23 -27.61
N LEU A 493 -1.27 39.15 -28.68
CA LEU A 493 -1.63 37.92 -29.38
C LEU A 493 -0.79 37.80 -30.66
N THR A 494 -0.11 36.67 -30.85
CA THR A 494 0.63 36.39 -32.09
C THR A 494 0.34 34.99 -32.59
N SER A 495 -0.06 34.84 -33.86
CA SER A 495 -0.22 33.54 -34.51
C SER A 495 0.83 33.35 -35.61
N THR A 496 1.57 32.25 -35.57
CA THR A 496 2.61 31.94 -36.58
C THR A 496 2.11 31.02 -37.69
N ASP A 497 1.15 30.17 -37.37
CA ASP A 497 0.49 29.26 -38.32
C ASP A 497 -1.02 29.53 -38.31
N VAL A 498 -1.74 28.95 -39.28
CA VAL A 498 -3.21 29.05 -39.34
C VAL A 498 -3.80 28.51 -38.04
N SER A 499 -4.61 29.34 -37.38
CA SER A 499 -5.37 28.99 -36.18
C SER A 499 -6.85 29.29 -36.42
N THR A 500 -7.72 28.72 -35.61
CA THR A 500 -9.17 28.98 -35.61
C THR A 500 -9.55 29.75 -34.36
N LEU A 501 -10.26 30.85 -34.55
CA LEU A 501 -10.90 31.63 -33.50
C LEU A 501 -12.40 31.37 -33.62
N ALA A 502 -12.93 30.55 -32.72
CA ALA A 502 -14.34 30.19 -32.67
C ALA A 502 -15.10 31.15 -31.76
N PHE A 503 -16.25 31.63 -32.24
CA PHE A 503 -17.12 32.54 -31.52
C PHE A 503 -18.56 32.03 -31.60
N GLU A 504 -19.19 31.84 -30.45
CA GLU A 504 -20.61 31.51 -30.35
C GLU A 504 -21.46 32.78 -30.23
N LEU A 505 -22.53 32.88 -31.02
CA LEU A 505 -23.47 34.01 -31.04
C LEU A 505 -24.90 33.52 -30.73
N PHE A 506 -25.35 33.66 -29.48
CA PHE A 506 -26.69 33.23 -29.02
C PHE A 506 -27.62 34.40 -28.67
N GLY A 507 -27.12 35.63 -28.77
CA GLY A 507 -27.81 36.89 -28.49
C GLY A 507 -26.82 38.05 -28.64
N THR A 508 -27.20 39.25 -28.23
CA THR A 508 -26.43 40.49 -28.50
C THR A 508 -25.66 41.02 -27.29
N GLU A 509 -25.78 40.38 -26.12
CA GLU A 509 -25.00 40.74 -24.93
C GLU A 509 -23.64 40.03 -24.86
N VAL A 510 -22.56 40.82 -24.81
CA VAL A 510 -21.19 40.29 -24.77
C VAL A 510 -20.91 39.50 -23.50
N GLY A 511 -20.29 38.33 -23.65
CA GLY A 511 -19.84 37.49 -22.54
C GLY A 511 -20.93 36.65 -21.86
N THR A 512 -22.20 36.95 -22.09
CA THR A 512 -23.34 36.19 -21.56
C THR A 512 -24.17 35.55 -22.66
N GLU A 513 -24.28 36.21 -23.82
CA GLU A 513 -25.01 35.72 -24.98
C GLU A 513 -24.11 35.55 -26.21
N TYR A 514 -22.96 36.22 -26.29
CA TYR A 514 -21.97 35.94 -27.33
C TYR A 514 -20.51 35.99 -26.86
N ASP A 515 -19.64 35.29 -27.58
CA ASP A 515 -18.21 35.18 -27.24
C ASP A 515 -17.39 36.42 -27.62
N GLN A 516 -16.44 36.78 -26.76
CA GLN A 516 -15.44 37.80 -27.08
C GLN A 516 -14.03 37.36 -26.66
N LEU A 517 -13.08 37.56 -27.57
CA LEU A 517 -11.65 37.48 -27.30
C LEU A 517 -11.09 38.91 -27.14
N ASN A 518 -10.76 39.28 -25.91
CA ASN A 518 -10.34 40.64 -25.55
C ASN A 518 -8.83 40.71 -25.29
N ILE A 519 -8.07 41.35 -26.16
CA ILE A 519 -6.60 41.46 -26.12
C ILE A 519 -6.17 42.88 -25.71
N LEU A 520 -5.51 43.04 -24.57
CA LEU A 520 -5.01 44.33 -24.05
C LEU A 520 -3.61 44.66 -24.60
N GLY A 521 -3.37 44.32 -25.86
CA GLY A 521 -2.08 44.45 -26.54
C GLY A 521 -2.23 44.41 -28.05
N ASN A 522 -1.11 44.21 -28.76
CA ASN A 522 -1.12 44.10 -30.22
C ASN A 522 -1.62 42.73 -30.66
N VAL A 523 -2.32 42.68 -31.80
CA VAL A 523 -2.78 41.44 -32.42
C VAL A 523 -2.12 41.24 -33.78
N GLU A 524 -1.38 40.15 -33.91
CA GLU A 524 -0.77 39.66 -35.13
C GLU A 524 -1.34 38.26 -35.42
N LEU A 525 -1.99 38.08 -36.57
CA LEU A 525 -2.57 36.81 -36.97
C LEU A 525 -1.88 36.29 -38.24
N ALA A 526 -1.76 34.97 -38.35
CA ALA A 526 -1.27 34.35 -39.56
C ALA A 526 -2.30 34.53 -40.69
N ALA A 527 -1.82 34.66 -41.93
CA ALA A 527 -2.71 34.59 -43.09
C ALA A 527 -3.53 33.28 -43.04
N PHE A 528 -4.75 33.35 -43.54
CA PHE A 528 -5.75 32.27 -43.53
C PHE A 528 -6.24 31.86 -42.13
N THR A 529 -5.96 32.63 -41.07
CA THR A 529 -6.64 32.45 -39.77
C THR A 529 -8.16 32.42 -39.98
N ILE A 530 -8.82 31.46 -39.34
CA ILE A 530 -10.24 31.20 -39.50
C ILE A 530 -10.99 31.86 -38.35
N PHE A 531 -11.96 32.71 -38.67
CA PHE A 531 -13.00 33.17 -37.76
C PHE A 531 -14.20 32.24 -37.97
N ASP A 532 -14.34 31.28 -37.06
CA ASP A 532 -15.42 30.30 -37.07
C ASP A 532 -16.59 30.83 -36.25
N ILE A 533 -17.70 31.18 -36.93
CA ILE A 533 -18.85 31.82 -36.29
C ILE A 533 -19.97 30.80 -36.15
N ASN A 534 -20.20 30.39 -34.90
CA ASN A 534 -21.23 29.43 -34.55
C ASN A 534 -22.51 30.15 -34.08
N PHE A 535 -23.61 29.88 -34.75
CA PHE A 535 -24.92 30.46 -34.47
C PHE A 535 -25.81 29.39 -33.82
N GLY A 536 -25.64 29.19 -32.52
CA GLY A 536 -26.41 28.18 -31.80
C GLY A 536 -27.79 28.64 -31.34
N GLY A 537 -28.67 27.66 -31.12
CA GLY A 537 -30.01 27.85 -30.58
C GLY A 537 -31.04 28.34 -31.60
N SER A 538 -31.99 29.16 -31.13
CA SER A 538 -33.03 29.81 -31.93
C SER A 538 -32.71 31.28 -32.23
N PHE A 539 -31.46 31.70 -32.01
CA PHE A 539 -31.07 33.08 -32.23
C PHE A 539 -31.15 33.41 -33.72
N THR A 540 -31.72 34.56 -34.04
CA THR A 540 -31.76 35.10 -35.39
C THR A 540 -31.35 36.56 -35.28
N ALA A 541 -30.18 36.89 -35.82
CA ALA A 541 -29.70 38.26 -35.81
C ALA A 541 -30.64 39.17 -36.60
N ALA A 542 -30.93 40.34 -36.06
CA ALA A 542 -31.68 41.39 -36.72
C ALA A 542 -30.75 42.25 -37.59
N ASP A 543 -31.33 42.95 -38.57
CA ASP A 543 -30.60 43.95 -39.35
C ASP A 543 -29.99 45.01 -38.42
N GLY A 544 -28.67 45.22 -38.55
CA GLY A 544 -27.92 46.15 -37.72
C GLY A 544 -27.39 45.58 -36.41
N ASP A 545 -27.63 44.30 -36.09
CA ASP A 545 -26.98 43.64 -34.95
C ASP A 545 -25.46 43.62 -35.15
N ILE A 546 -24.73 43.89 -34.06
CA ILE A 546 -23.29 44.10 -34.05
C ILE A 546 -22.63 43.20 -33.01
N PHE A 547 -21.54 42.55 -33.40
CA PHE A 547 -20.74 41.69 -32.54
C PHE A 547 -19.27 42.06 -32.63
N ASP A 548 -18.72 42.54 -31.52
CA ASP A 548 -17.28 42.81 -31.37
C ASP A 548 -16.57 41.54 -30.89
N LEU A 549 -16.10 40.74 -31.85
CA LEU A 549 -15.60 39.37 -31.60
C LEU A 549 -14.18 39.38 -31.04
N LEU A 550 -13.27 40.07 -31.74
CA LEU A 550 -11.87 40.21 -31.37
C LEU A 550 -11.60 41.69 -31.11
N VAL A 551 -11.19 42.03 -29.89
CA VAL A 551 -10.85 43.40 -29.50
C VAL A 551 -9.37 43.48 -29.16
N GLY A 552 -8.66 44.45 -29.70
CA GLY A 552 -7.22 44.65 -29.50
C GLY A 552 -6.85 46.12 -29.26
N ASP A 553 -5.69 46.41 -28.67
CA ASP A 553 -5.19 47.79 -28.62
C ASP A 553 -4.74 48.26 -30.01
N SER A 554 -4.15 47.35 -30.78
CA SER A 554 -3.83 47.57 -32.20
C SER A 554 -3.81 46.26 -32.96
N PHE A 555 -4.05 46.33 -34.27
CA PHE A 555 -3.90 45.21 -35.20
C PHE A 555 -2.70 45.46 -36.14
N GLY A 556 -1.89 44.41 -36.33
CA GLY A 556 -0.78 44.39 -37.29
C GLY A 556 -1.24 44.36 -38.75
N PHE A 557 -2.50 44.03 -38.99
CA PHE A 557 -3.17 43.99 -40.30
C PHE A 557 -4.06 45.23 -40.52
N LYS A 558 -4.30 45.58 -41.79
CA LYS A 558 -5.10 46.77 -42.19
C LYS A 558 -6.43 46.43 -42.85
N ASP A 559 -6.58 45.20 -43.33
CA ASP A 559 -7.78 44.64 -43.92
C ASP A 559 -7.99 43.21 -43.42
N LEU A 560 -9.12 42.61 -43.80
CA LEU A 560 -9.53 41.27 -43.39
C LEU A 560 -9.44 40.25 -44.54
N ASP A 561 -8.93 40.66 -45.72
CA ASP A 561 -8.96 39.86 -46.96
C ASP A 561 -8.07 38.61 -46.88
N SER A 562 -7.08 38.65 -45.97
CA SER A 562 -6.19 37.53 -45.71
C SER A 562 -6.78 36.48 -44.75
N PHE A 563 -7.96 36.70 -44.18
CA PHE A 563 -8.60 35.78 -43.23
C PHE A 563 -9.80 35.06 -43.84
N VAL A 564 -10.17 33.94 -43.23
CA VAL A 564 -11.35 33.17 -43.63
C VAL A 564 -12.44 33.41 -42.58
N PHE A 565 -13.61 33.85 -43.00
CA PHE A 565 -14.79 33.89 -42.14
C PHE A 565 -15.70 32.72 -42.52
N ASP A 566 -15.92 31.81 -41.60
CA ASP A 566 -16.84 30.69 -41.77
C ASP A 566 -18.21 31.06 -41.20
N TYR A 567 -19.21 31.14 -42.08
CA TYR A 567 -20.60 31.42 -41.76
C TYR A 567 -21.50 30.22 -42.08
N SER A 568 -20.93 29.01 -42.16
CA SER A 568 -21.65 27.83 -42.63
C SER A 568 -22.93 27.50 -41.84
N GLU A 569 -23.05 28.01 -40.61
CA GLU A 569 -24.23 27.85 -39.75
C GLU A 569 -25.19 29.07 -39.76
N ALA A 570 -24.86 30.14 -40.47
CA ALA A 570 -25.62 31.39 -40.50
C ALA A 570 -26.61 31.44 -41.68
N LEU A 571 -27.86 31.06 -41.45
CA LEU A 571 -28.91 31.12 -42.48
C LEU A 571 -29.76 32.40 -42.36
N GLY A 572 -29.99 33.10 -43.47
CA GLY A 572 -31.07 34.09 -43.59
C GLY A 572 -30.71 35.57 -43.41
N VAL A 573 -29.45 35.91 -43.11
CA VAL A 573 -28.93 37.29 -43.10
C VAL A 573 -27.60 37.36 -43.84
N ASN A 574 -27.28 38.51 -44.42
CA ASN A 574 -25.96 38.78 -44.98
C ASN A 574 -25.04 39.26 -43.85
N TRP A 575 -23.78 38.81 -43.87
CA TRP A 575 -22.80 39.18 -42.86
C TRP A 575 -21.71 40.06 -43.47
N SER A 576 -21.32 41.09 -42.73
CA SER A 576 -20.16 41.92 -43.07
C SER A 576 -19.18 41.95 -41.91
N SER A 577 -17.90 41.74 -42.21
CA SER A 577 -16.81 41.89 -41.25
C SER A 577 -16.03 43.16 -41.55
N SER A 578 -15.66 43.90 -40.50
CA SER A 578 -14.91 45.15 -40.63
C SER A 578 -14.00 45.38 -39.44
N ILE A 579 -12.98 46.23 -39.63
CA ILE A 579 -12.15 46.73 -38.54
C ILE A 579 -12.69 48.10 -38.13
N VAL A 580 -13.09 48.24 -36.88
CA VAL A 580 -13.61 49.51 -36.33
C VAL A 580 -12.72 50.02 -35.19
N SER A 581 -12.64 51.34 -35.06
CA SER A 581 -12.07 51.98 -33.87
C SER A 581 -13.15 52.11 -32.79
N LEU A 582 -12.78 51.80 -31.56
CA LEU A 582 -13.61 51.95 -30.36
C LEU A 582 -13.18 53.21 -29.57
N ASP A 583 -14.05 53.69 -28.67
CA ASP A 583 -13.90 54.96 -27.94
C ASP A 583 -12.62 55.07 -27.07
N ASN A 584 -11.95 53.94 -26.79
CA ASN A 584 -10.74 53.86 -25.96
C ASN A 584 -9.44 53.73 -26.76
N ASN A 585 -9.40 54.17 -28.02
CA ASN A 585 -8.29 53.95 -28.96
C ASN A 585 -7.95 52.47 -29.19
N ARG A 586 -8.95 51.59 -29.01
CA ARG A 586 -8.85 50.16 -29.28
C ARG A 586 -9.49 49.85 -30.62
N GLN A 587 -9.20 48.69 -31.18
CA GLN A 587 -9.75 48.22 -32.45
C GLN A 587 -10.57 46.95 -32.22
N SER A 588 -11.58 46.72 -33.07
CA SER A 588 -12.31 45.46 -33.08
C SER A 588 -12.48 44.90 -34.49
N VAL A 589 -12.36 43.58 -34.62
CA VAL A 589 -12.97 42.84 -35.73
C VAL A 589 -14.45 42.70 -35.40
N ARG A 590 -15.25 43.52 -36.07
CA ARG A 590 -16.69 43.63 -35.87
C ARG A 590 -17.43 42.88 -36.97
N LEU A 591 -18.36 42.03 -36.55
CA LEU A 591 -19.36 41.41 -37.40
C LEU A 591 -20.66 42.21 -37.34
N THR A 592 -21.27 42.53 -38.49
CA THR A 592 -22.56 43.22 -38.59
C THR A 592 -23.53 42.42 -39.44
N ALA A 593 -24.72 42.15 -38.89
CA ALA A 593 -25.81 41.53 -39.61
C ALA A 593 -26.51 42.55 -40.51
N ALA A 594 -26.77 42.15 -41.75
CA ALA A 594 -27.50 42.95 -42.73
C ALA A 594 -28.65 42.14 -43.32
N GLU A 595 -29.78 42.80 -43.54
CA GLU A 595 -30.95 42.18 -44.16
C GLU A 595 -30.60 41.57 -45.53
N GLN A 596 -31.06 40.35 -45.78
CA GLN A 596 -30.89 39.74 -47.09
C GLN A 596 -31.78 40.49 -48.10
N ILE A 597 -31.17 41.27 -48.99
CA ILE A 597 -31.90 41.87 -50.11
C ILE A 597 -32.32 40.74 -51.06
N VAL A 598 -33.50 40.18 -50.85
CA VAL A 598 -34.12 39.28 -51.83
C VAL A 598 -34.50 40.16 -53.01
N ALA A 599 -33.77 40.04 -54.12
CA ALA A 599 -34.16 40.70 -55.36
C ALA A 599 -35.62 40.30 -55.67
N PRO A 600 -36.53 41.26 -55.96
CA PRO A 600 -37.90 40.90 -56.30
C PRO A 600 -37.87 39.93 -57.47
N VAL A 601 -38.53 38.78 -57.30
CA VAL A 601 -38.67 37.77 -58.35
C VAL A 601 -39.19 38.50 -59.60
N PRO A 602 -38.49 38.44 -60.75
CA PRO A 602 -39.01 38.99 -61.99
C PRO A 602 -40.37 38.33 -62.21
N VAL A 603 -41.42 39.14 -62.24
CA VAL A 603 -42.78 38.66 -62.54
C VAL A 603 -42.66 37.78 -63.77
N PRO A 604 -43.05 36.48 -63.74
CA PRO A 604 -43.01 35.66 -64.93
C PRO A 604 -43.75 36.41 -66.02
N ALA A 605 -43.24 36.39 -67.25
CA ALA A 605 -43.95 36.86 -68.43
C ALA A 605 -45.19 35.97 -68.69
N ALA A 606 -46.16 35.99 -67.77
CA ALA A 606 -47.41 35.28 -67.84
C ALA A 606 -48.53 36.13 -68.47
N PHE A 607 -48.20 37.34 -68.94
CA PHE A 607 -49.18 38.23 -69.58
C PHE A 607 -49.25 38.18 -71.13
N PRO A 608 -48.34 37.52 -71.89
CA PRO A 608 -48.63 37.17 -73.29
C PRO A 608 -49.08 35.72 -73.52
N MET A 609 -48.92 34.81 -72.55
CA MET A 609 -49.25 33.38 -72.69
C MET A 609 -50.69 33.02 -72.26
N LEU A 610 -51.59 33.99 -72.17
CA LEU A 610 -53.04 33.77 -72.06
C LEU A 610 -53.78 34.04 -73.39
N ALA A 611 -53.10 34.62 -74.40
CA ALA A 611 -53.71 34.95 -75.70
C ALA A 611 -53.50 33.88 -76.79
N LEU A 612 -52.73 32.81 -76.52
CA LEU A 612 -52.47 31.72 -77.48
C LEU A 612 -53.10 30.37 -77.09
N GLY A 613 -53.85 30.31 -75.98
CA GLY A 613 -54.44 29.09 -75.41
C GLY A 613 -55.93 28.84 -75.69
N LEU A 614 -56.58 29.63 -76.57
CA LEU A 614 -58.02 29.51 -76.88
C LEU A 614 -58.30 29.09 -78.34
N GLY A 615 -57.34 28.44 -79.01
CA GLY A 615 -57.45 28.04 -80.43
C GLY A 615 -57.63 26.55 -80.72
N ALA A 616 -57.62 25.65 -79.74
CA ALA A 616 -57.58 24.21 -80.02
C ALA A 616 -58.39 23.36 -79.02
N PHE A 617 -59.70 23.56 -78.99
CA PHE A 617 -60.64 22.53 -78.54
C PHE A 617 -61.64 22.23 -79.65
N GLY A 618 -61.34 21.20 -80.45
CA GLY A 618 -62.23 20.70 -81.48
C GLY A 618 -61.80 19.32 -81.97
N PHE A 619 -62.62 18.32 -81.63
CA PHE A 619 -62.77 17.01 -82.28
C PHE A 619 -61.93 15.79 -81.84
N PHE A 620 -62.56 14.93 -81.03
CA PHE A 620 -63.02 13.56 -81.37
C PHE A 620 -64.19 13.18 -80.44
N GLY A 621 -65.30 12.51 -80.79
CA GLY A 621 -65.93 12.08 -82.05
C GLY A 621 -67.48 12.10 -81.84
N ARG A 622 -68.34 11.85 -82.83
CA ARG A 622 -68.63 10.53 -83.41
C ARG A 622 -69.56 10.66 -84.64
N ARG A 623 -69.44 9.66 -85.53
CA ARG A 623 -70.01 9.50 -86.89
C ARG A 623 -71.49 9.10 -86.96
N LYS A 624 -72.07 9.45 -88.13
CA LYS A 624 -72.98 8.72 -89.06
C LYS A 624 -74.51 8.64 -88.82
N LYS A 625 -75.21 9.41 -89.68
CA LYS A 625 -76.30 9.08 -90.65
C LYS A 625 -77.57 8.32 -90.19
N ASN A 626 -78.72 9.02 -90.31
CA ASN A 626 -79.98 8.75 -91.05
C ASN A 626 -80.56 7.31 -91.05
N ARG A 627 -81.87 7.04 -90.98
CA ARG A 627 -83.13 7.75 -91.34
C ARG A 627 -84.29 6.86 -90.80
N ALA A 628 -85.38 7.43 -90.23
CA ALA A 628 -86.77 7.52 -90.79
C ALA A 628 -87.55 6.18 -90.81
N VAL A 629 -88.88 6.03 -90.73
CA VAL A 629 -90.17 6.76 -90.84
C VAL A 629 -91.14 5.90 -89.96
N SER A 630 -92.25 6.30 -89.35
CA SER A 630 -93.32 7.30 -89.57
C SER A 630 -93.79 7.87 -88.25
#